data_AF-A0A7X6D405-F1
#
_entry.id   AF-A0A7X6D405-F1
#
_cell.length_a   1.000
_cell.length_b   1.000
_cell.length_c   1.000
_cell.angle_alpha   90.00
_cell.angle_beta   90.00
_cell.angle_gamma   90.00
#
_symmetry.space_group_name_H-M   'P 1'
#
loop_
_entity.id
_entity.type
_entity.pdbx_description
1 polymer ?
#
loop_
_entity_poly.entity_id
_entity_poly.type
_entity_poly.pdbx_seq_one_letter_code
_entity_poly.pdbx_strand_id
1 'polypeptide(L)' 'MGQGVHVTELPGVGTRYDVDLTDDENRVSVVVRPGGTRYLYVFATRSAEPTAVLELTDEQARKLAAVLSATFYEG' A
#
# COMPACT_ATOMS: atom_id res chain seq x y z
N MET A 1 12.34 9.19 7.72
CA MET A 1 11.02 8.56 7.50
C MET A 1 11.10 7.35 6.56
N GLY A 2 12.22 6.61 6.54
CA GLY A 2 12.43 5.48 5.62
C GLY A 2 12.89 4.18 6.29
N GLN A 3 12.80 4.10 7.62
CA GLN A 3 12.90 2.80 8.28
C GLN A 3 11.54 2.12 8.16
N GLY A 4 11.51 0.87 7.71
CA GLY A 4 10.27 0.11 7.58
C GLY A 4 9.54 0.22 6.25
N VAL A 5 10.16 0.80 5.21
CA VAL A 5 9.58 0.80 3.85
C VAL A 5 10.64 0.42 2.83
N HIS A 6 10.40 -0.66 2.09
CA HIS A 6 11.24 -1.12 1.00
C HIS A 6 10.67 -0.66 -0.34
N VAL A 7 11.49 0.06 -1.11
CA VAL A 7 11.08 0.64 -2.40
C VAL A 7 11.66 -0.19 -3.54
N THR A 8 10.81 -0.59 -4.49
CA THR A 8 11.20 -1.32 -5.69
C THR A 8 10.60 -0.65 -6.93
N GLU A 9 11.45 -0.25 -7.87
CA GLU A 9 10.98 0.19 -9.19
C GLU A 9 10.52 -1.01 -10.02
N LEU A 10 9.36 -0.90 -10.66
CA LEU A 10 8.78 -1.91 -11.54
C LEU A 10 8.70 -1.32 -12.96
N PRO A 11 9.67 -1.64 -13.85
CA PRO A 11 9.70 -1.10 -15.20
C PRO A 11 8.38 -1.30 -15.96
N GLY A 12 7.81 -0.21 -16.46
CA GLY A 12 6.53 -0.22 -17.18
C GLY A 12 5.27 -0.35 -16.31
N VAL A 13 5.40 -0.51 -14.99
CA VAL A 13 4.27 -0.66 -14.06
C VAL A 13 4.18 0.49 -13.07
N GLY A 14 5.29 0.90 -12.46
CA GLY A 14 5.33 1.94 -11.44
C GLY A 14 6.32 1.65 -10.32
N THR A 15 5.99 2.06 -9.10
CA THR A 15 6.85 1.83 -7.92
C THR A 15 6.08 1.04 -6.87
N ARG A 16 6.70 -0.04 -6.38
CA ARG A 16 6.21 -0.82 -5.24
C ARG A 16 6.86 -0.33 -3.95
N TYR A 17 6.04 -0.22 -2.92
CA TYR A 17 6.42 0.09 -1.55
C TYR A 17 5.95 -1.07 -0.69
N ASP A 18 6.88 -1.84 -0.13
CA ASP A 18 6.57 -2.86 0.87
C ASP A 18 6.75 -2.23 2.25
N VAL A 19 5.71 -2.24 3.08
CA VAL A 19 5.72 -1.62 4.41
C VAL A 19 5.89 -2.71 5.47
N ASP A 20 6.90 -2.54 6.31
CA ASP A 20 7.15 -3.41 7.45
C ASP A 20 6.03 -3.23 8.47
N LEU A 21 5.45 -4.35 8.88
CA LEU A 21 4.45 -4.41 9.93
C LEU A 21 5.10 -4.92 11.23
N THR A 22 4.39 -4.77 12.35
CA THR A 22 4.87 -5.25 13.65
C THR A 22 4.99 -6.77 13.70
N ASP A 23 4.22 -7.48 12.87
CA ASP A 23 4.28 -8.93 12.74
C ASP A 23 4.88 -9.34 11.39
N ASP A 24 5.60 -10.47 11.39
CA ASP A 24 6.31 -10.98 10.21
C ASP A 24 5.42 -11.85 9.30
N GLU A 25 4.15 -12.08 9.67
CA GLU A 25 3.24 -12.96 8.94
C GLU A 25 2.36 -12.20 7.96
N ASN A 26 2.11 -10.94 8.27
CA ASN A 26 1.32 -10.03 7.49
C ASN A 26 2.22 -9.06 6.73
N ARG A 27 1.79 -8.70 5.53
CA ARG A 27 2.47 -7.69 4.72
C ARG A 27 1.45 -6.80 4.03
N VAL A 28 1.82 -5.54 3.89
CA VAL A 28 1.13 -4.61 3.00
C VAL A 28 2.11 -4.12 1.95
N SER A 29 1.75 -4.28 0.69
CA SER A 29 2.50 -3.71 -0.44
C SER A 29 1.61 -2.73 -1.20
N VAL A 30 2.16 -1.59 -1.56
CA VAL A 30 1.48 -0.57 -2.37
C VAL A 30 2.20 -0.42 -3.69
N VAL A 31 1.51 -0.59 -4.81
CA VAL A 31 2.05 -0.23 -6.14
C VAL A 31 1.40 1.07 -6.58
N VAL A 32 2.20 2.09 -6.84
CA VAL A 32 1.77 3.37 -7.41
C VAL A 32 2.10 3.35 -8.90
N ARG A 33 1.07 3.39 -9.76
CA ARG A 33 1.27 3.44 -11.22
C ARG A 33 1.44 4.86 -11.74
N PRO A 34 2.12 5.05 -12.88
CA PRO A 34 2.02 6.27 -13.67
C PRO A 34 0.54 6.53 -13.99
N GLY A 35 0.03 7.71 -13.64
CA GLY A 35 -1.40 8.06 -13.76
C GLY A 35 -2.18 8.08 -12.45
N GLY A 36 -1.56 7.69 -11.33
CA GLY A 36 -2.11 7.92 -9.99
C GLY A 36 -3.00 6.79 -9.43
N THR A 37 -3.32 5.76 -10.24
CA THR A 37 -3.93 4.53 -9.72
C THR A 37 -2.97 3.84 -8.76
N ARG A 38 -3.51 3.36 -7.64
CA ARG A 38 -2.75 2.62 -6.63
C ARG A 38 -3.36 1.25 -6.42
N TYR A 39 -2.49 0.26 -6.22
CA TYR A 39 -2.89 -1.09 -5.88
C TYR A 39 -2.39 -1.42 -4.48
N LEU A 40 -3.31 -1.79 -3.60
CA LEU A 40 -3.02 -2.25 -2.25
C LEU A 40 -3.08 -3.77 -2.23
N TYR A 41 -1.95 -4.41 -1.96
CA TYR A 41 -1.83 -5.85 -1.79
C TYR A 41 -1.76 -6.16 -0.30
N VAL A 42 -2.70 -6.97 0.18
CA VAL A 42 -2.77 -7.40 1.57
C VAL A 42 -2.42 -8.88 1.65
N PHE A 43 -1.42 -9.21 2.44
CA PHE A 43 -1.02 -10.57 2.75
C PHE A 43 -1.35 -10.80 4.22
N ALA A 44 -2.35 -11.65 4.50
CA ALA A 44 -2.74 -12.01 5.86
C ALA A 44 -2.18 -13.38 6.28
N THR A 45 -1.19 -13.88 5.54
CA THR A 45 -0.51 -15.16 5.73
C THR A 45 0.90 -15.04 5.14
N ARG A 46 1.80 -15.97 5.49
CA ARG A 46 3.15 -16.08 4.88
C ARG A 46 3.16 -16.50 3.40
N SER A 47 1.99 -16.56 2.76
CA SER A 47 1.88 -16.88 1.34
C SER A 47 2.54 -15.82 0.46
N ALA A 48 3.10 -16.26 -0.67
CA ALA A 48 3.55 -15.36 -1.72
C ALA A 48 2.39 -14.68 -2.45
N GLU A 49 1.19 -15.25 -2.38
CA GLU A 49 -0.02 -14.71 -2.98
C GLU A 49 -0.78 -13.79 -2.00
N PRO A 50 -1.28 -12.64 -2.46
CA PRO A 50 -2.04 -11.74 -1.62
C PRO A 50 -3.42 -12.35 -1.29
N THR A 51 -3.87 -12.14 -0.06
CA THR A 51 -5.24 -12.45 0.35
C THR A 51 -6.24 -11.53 -0.35
N ALA A 52 -5.85 -10.28 -0.60
CA ALA A 52 -6.66 -9.32 -1.34
C ALA A 52 -5.80 -8.35 -2.13
N VAL A 53 -6.34 -7.91 -3.27
CA VAL A 53 -5.80 -6.81 -4.07
C VAL A 53 -6.90 -5.79 -4.27
N LEU A 54 -6.67 -4.55 -3.84
CA LEU A 54 -7.61 -3.45 -4.01
C LEU A 54 -7.01 -2.44 -5.00
N GLU A 55 -7.77 -2.10 -6.04
CA GLU A 55 -7.48 -0.95 -6.88
C GLU A 55 -8.12 0.30 -6.26
N LEU A 56 -7.33 1.36 -6.14
CA LEU A 56 -7.73 2.63 -5.56
C LEU A 56 -7.49 3.75 -6.56
N THR A 57 -8.49 4.60 -6.73
CA THR A 57 -8.31 5.92 -7.36
C THR A 57 -7.44 6.81 -6.48
N ASP A 58 -6.93 7.92 -7.02
CA ASP A 58 -6.16 8.89 -6.23
C ASP A 58 -6.96 9.43 -5.03
N GLU A 59 -8.25 9.69 -5.24
CA GLU A 59 -9.15 10.17 -4.19
C GLU A 59 -9.35 9.13 -3.08
N GLN A 60 -9.62 7.87 -3.44
CA GLN A 60 -9.81 6.78 -2.47
C GLN A 60 -8.53 6.53 -1.66
N ALA A 61 -7.37 6.58 -2.31
CA ALA A 61 -6.09 6.42 -1.64
C ALA A 61 -5.81 7.55 -0.64
N ARG A 62 -6.10 8.81 -1.01
CA ARG A 62 -5.99 9.95 -0.08
C ARG A 62 -6.91 9.81 1.11
N LYS A 63 -8.16 9.37 0.89
CA LYS A 63 -9.11 9.12 1.97
C LYS A 63 -8.58 8.06 2.94
N LEU A 64 -8.08 6.93 2.43
CA LEU A 64 -7.49 5.89 3.26
C LEU A 64 -6.26 6.40 4.03
N ALA A 65 -5.38 7.15 3.38
CA ALA A 65 -4.20 7.75 4.02
C ALA A 65 -4.58 8.72 5.15
N ALA A 66 -5.65 9.51 4.99
CA ALA A 66 -6.13 10.40 6.02
C ALA A 66 -6.65 9.63 7.25
N VAL A 67 -7.38 8.53 7.02
CA VAL A 67 -7.84 7.64 8.10
C VAL A 67 -6.66 7.00 8.82
N LEU A 68 -5.71 6.41 8.09
CA LEU A 68 -4.53 5.73 8.67
C LEU A 68 -3.63 6.69 9.45
N SER A 69 -3.53 7.94 9.03
CA SER A 69 -2.72 8.96 9.72
C SER A 69 -3.48 9.71 10.82
N ALA A 70 -4.72 9.32 11.13
CA ALA A 70 -5.60 10.00 12.09
C ALA A 70 -5.77 11.51 11.79
N THR A 71 -5.73 11.89 10.51
CA THR A 71 -5.96 13.26 10.03
C THR A 71 -7.33 13.43 9.38
N PHE A 72 -8.10 12.35 9.26
CA PHE A 72 -9.50 12.41 8.84
C PHE A 72 -10.37 13.02 9.94
N TYR A 73 -11.17 14.02 9.58
CA TYR A 73 -12.19 14.62 10.44
C TYR A 73 -13.55 14.47 9.77
N GLU A 74 -14.52 13.96 10.52
CA GLU A 74 -15.92 13.95 10.13
C GLU A 74 -16.53 15.30 10.57
N GLY A 75 -17.04 16.06 9.61
CA GLY A 75 -17.68 17.35 9.82
C GLY A 75 -19.13 17.30 9.39
#